data_AF-A0A454D5Q5-F1
#
_entry.id   AF-A0A454D5Q5-F1
#
_cell.length_a   1.000
_cell.length_b   1.000
_cell.length_c   1.000
_cell.angle_alpha   90.00
_cell.angle_beta   90.00
_cell.angle_gamma   90.00
#
_symmetry.space_group_name_H-M   'P 1'
#
loop_
_entity.id
_entity.type
_entity.pdbx_description
1 polymer ?
#
loop_
_entity_poly.entity_id
_entity_poly.type
_entity_poly.pdbx_seq_one_letter_code
_entity_poly.pdbx_strand_id
1 'polypeptide(L)'
;MLLAIASVFAPLFGLGWINNNVVVPGVLSSLPDSEPEAAKLWQGVNLPLALSALTLLLGFVLYRVYPRVLVIWQRKVPVLPTAESIFDKIMASMMRLAKWQTRLLQQKRLSHYVLLFFIVLAGLLLSSPLVIPQARFAALADISFYEISVALLLIGAALVCTFTTSRLLAVSALGVVGFMTTLVFMLYSAPDVAKTLLLVETLMVVFVVLLIRHIPGLLTVAQHTVRRRLLHGAIAGVIGMSVTALLINITAQPLDSTLTDFFVENSVPGGHGRNIVNVILVDFRAFDTLGEVIVVVMAGIAAVSLLKTHYHKRNRIRSLIFATTAHIVAALMLVFSLYLLLRGHNEPGGGFIGALIAVIGFALLMFAESPKYVRDRLYYAPFSIALFGIFLSFVAGLMSFAFNLPFLTGLWWKDILPLGTPLIFDVGIYLAIIGGVMGMLLRVNEELD
;
A
#
# COMPACT_ATOMS: atom_id res chain seq x y z
N MET A 1 20.59 16.43 -72.53
CA MET A 1 20.71 16.04 -73.96
C MET A 1 20.65 14.53 -74.15
N LEU A 2 21.50 13.74 -73.48
CA LEU A 2 21.44 12.26 -73.50
C LEU A 2 20.06 11.68 -73.14
N LEU A 3 19.40 12.21 -72.11
CA LEU A 3 18.03 11.79 -71.74
C LEU A 3 16.97 12.12 -72.80
N ALA A 4 17.14 13.24 -73.54
CA ALA A 4 16.23 13.63 -74.61
C ALA A 4 16.42 12.76 -75.86
N ILE A 5 17.67 12.37 -76.14
CA ILE A 5 17.99 11.40 -77.19
C ILE A 5 17.43 10.04 -76.79
N ALA A 6 17.67 9.60 -75.55
CA ALA A 6 17.14 8.34 -75.03
C ALA A 6 15.60 8.31 -75.02
N SER A 7 14.92 9.41 -74.71
CA SER A 7 13.45 9.47 -74.72
C SER A 7 12.84 9.32 -76.11
N VAL A 8 13.59 9.56 -77.18
CA VAL A 8 13.15 9.36 -78.57
C VAL A 8 13.58 7.97 -79.07
N PHE A 9 14.83 7.56 -78.81
CA PHE A 9 15.36 6.30 -79.31
C PHE A 9 14.85 5.07 -78.54
N ALA A 10 14.64 5.16 -77.22
CA ALA A 10 14.19 4.01 -76.43
C ALA A 10 12.77 3.54 -76.81
N PRO A 11 11.78 4.42 -77.04
CA PRO A 11 10.48 3.99 -77.56
C PRO A 11 10.55 3.51 -79.01
N LEU A 12 11.37 4.15 -79.86
CA LEU A 12 11.46 3.78 -81.28
C LEU A 12 12.09 2.40 -81.50
N PHE A 13 13.12 2.04 -80.71
CA PHE A 13 13.89 0.80 -80.91
C PHE A 13 13.68 -0.25 -79.80
N GLY A 14 13.24 0.14 -78.60
CA GLY A 14 13.14 -0.74 -77.44
C GLY A 14 11.72 -1.14 -77.03
N LEU A 15 10.68 -0.54 -77.61
CA LEU A 15 9.29 -0.75 -77.20
C LEU A 15 8.78 -2.18 -77.41
N GLY A 16 9.23 -2.86 -78.48
CA GLY A 16 8.92 -4.28 -78.68
C GLY A 16 9.49 -5.17 -77.57
N TRP A 17 10.73 -4.91 -77.16
CA TRP A 17 11.36 -5.65 -76.06
C TRP A 17 10.69 -5.35 -74.71
N ILE A 18 10.38 -4.08 -74.44
CA ILE A 18 9.72 -3.65 -73.20
C ILE A 18 8.31 -4.23 -73.09
N ASN A 19 7.53 -4.22 -74.17
CA ASN A 19 6.19 -4.81 -74.18
C ASN A 19 6.24 -6.30 -73.85
N ASN A 20 7.08 -7.06 -74.56
CA ASN A 20 7.09 -8.51 -74.44
C ASN A 20 7.70 -9.01 -73.12
N ASN A 21 8.64 -8.26 -72.53
CA ASN A 21 9.40 -8.73 -71.36
C ASN A 21 9.05 -8.02 -70.04
N VAL A 22 8.42 -6.84 -70.07
CA VAL A 22 8.14 -6.06 -68.85
C VAL A 22 6.65 -5.80 -68.70
N VAL A 23 6.02 -5.16 -69.71
CA VAL A 23 4.64 -4.69 -69.59
C VAL A 23 3.65 -5.84 -69.65
N VAL A 24 3.71 -6.69 -70.69
CA VAL A 24 2.78 -7.83 -70.84
C VAL A 24 2.93 -8.84 -69.70
N PRO A 25 4.14 -9.28 -69.30
CA PRO A 25 4.30 -10.15 -68.15
C PRO A 25 3.84 -9.53 -66.82
N GLY A 26 4.09 -8.23 -66.60
CA GLY A 26 3.65 -7.53 -65.39
C GLY A 26 2.12 -7.43 -65.29
N VAL A 27 1.44 -7.19 -66.42
CA VAL A 27 -0.03 -7.21 -66.47
C VAL A 27 -0.56 -8.62 -66.25
N LEU A 28 -0.03 -9.64 -66.94
CA LEU A 28 -0.45 -11.03 -66.75
C LEU A 28 -0.19 -11.55 -65.32
N SER A 29 0.84 -11.05 -64.62
CA SER A 29 1.05 -11.37 -63.22
C SER A 29 0.04 -10.72 -62.27
N SER A 30 -0.50 -9.55 -62.62
CA SER A 30 -1.49 -8.83 -61.82
C SER A 30 -2.93 -9.25 -62.16
N LEU A 31 -3.16 -9.63 -63.42
CA LEU A 31 -4.45 -9.98 -64.04
C LEU A 31 -4.25 -11.15 -65.05
N PRO A 32 -4.30 -12.42 -64.58
CA PRO A 32 -3.93 -13.59 -65.39
C PRO A 32 -4.83 -13.86 -66.61
N ASP A 33 -6.12 -13.54 -66.52
CA ASP A 33 -7.12 -13.82 -67.57
C ASP A 33 -7.28 -12.65 -68.57
N SER A 34 -6.41 -11.65 -68.51
CA SER A 34 -6.44 -10.53 -69.44
C SER A 34 -5.72 -10.88 -70.75
N GLU A 35 -6.22 -10.35 -71.87
CA GLU A 35 -5.50 -10.33 -73.14
C GLU A 35 -4.86 -8.95 -73.33
N PRO A 36 -3.67 -8.68 -72.74
CA PRO A 36 -3.08 -7.35 -72.81
C PRO A 36 -2.64 -7.02 -74.24
N GLU A 37 -3.19 -5.94 -74.79
CA GLU A 37 -2.67 -5.37 -76.03
C GLU A 37 -1.30 -4.73 -75.78
N ALA A 38 -0.30 -5.14 -76.56
CA ALA A 38 1.01 -4.52 -76.54
C ALA A 38 0.91 -3.01 -76.87
N ALA A 39 1.57 -2.15 -76.07
CA ALA A 39 1.56 -0.72 -76.32
C ALA A 39 2.10 -0.42 -77.73
N LYS A 40 1.46 0.47 -78.48
CA LYS A 40 1.90 0.87 -79.83
C LYS A 40 2.31 2.33 -79.79
N LEU A 41 3.37 2.69 -80.52
CA LEU A 41 3.82 4.08 -80.65
C LEU A 41 2.77 4.98 -81.30
N TRP A 42 1.99 4.42 -82.21
CA TRP A 42 0.90 5.11 -82.89
C TRP A 42 -0.32 4.19 -82.94
N GLN A 43 -1.43 4.67 -82.37
CA GLN A 43 -2.70 3.94 -82.34
C GLN A 43 -3.77 4.57 -83.26
N GLY A 44 -3.39 5.53 -84.12
CA GLY A 44 -4.32 6.30 -84.94
C GLY A 44 -5.03 7.43 -84.18
N VAL A 45 -6.01 8.06 -84.83
CA VAL A 45 -6.83 9.11 -84.23
C VAL A 45 -7.91 8.44 -83.37
N ASN A 46 -7.70 8.41 -82.06
CA ASN A 46 -8.61 7.80 -81.09
C ASN A 46 -9.03 8.79 -79.99
N LEU A 47 -10.00 8.40 -79.17
CA LEU A 47 -10.51 9.22 -78.08
C LEU A 47 -9.41 9.63 -77.06
N PRO A 48 -8.50 8.73 -76.62
CA PRO A 48 -7.36 9.12 -75.77
C PRO A 48 -6.48 10.21 -76.37
N LEU A 49 -6.19 10.17 -77.67
CA LEU A 49 -5.43 11.21 -78.36
C LEU A 49 -6.18 12.54 -78.36
N ALA A 50 -7.50 12.52 -78.62
CA ALA A 50 -8.34 13.71 -78.56
C ALA A 50 -8.40 14.31 -77.15
N LEU A 51 -8.52 13.50 -76.10
CA LEU A 51 -8.49 13.95 -74.70
C LEU A 51 -7.11 14.46 -74.29
N SER A 52 -6.03 13.86 -74.81
CA SER A 52 -4.66 14.34 -74.60
C SER A 52 -4.45 15.71 -75.26
N ALA A 53 -4.94 15.89 -76.49
CA ALA A 53 -4.92 17.19 -77.16
C ALA A 53 -5.77 18.23 -76.41
N LEU A 54 -6.94 17.83 -75.91
CA LEU A 54 -7.80 18.69 -75.09
C LEU A 54 -7.15 19.08 -73.77
N THR A 55 -6.50 18.15 -73.06
CA THR A 55 -5.79 18.44 -71.80
C THR A 55 -4.59 19.35 -72.04
N LEU A 56 -3.85 19.17 -73.13
CA LEU A 56 -2.79 20.10 -73.53
C LEU A 56 -3.33 21.49 -73.86
N LEU A 57 -4.46 21.56 -74.58
CA LEU A 57 -5.11 22.83 -74.92
C LEU A 57 -5.63 23.52 -73.66
N LEU A 58 -6.34 22.81 -72.79
CA LEU A 58 -6.80 23.31 -71.49
C LEU A 58 -5.63 23.73 -70.60
N GLY A 59 -4.56 22.95 -70.57
CA GLY A 59 -3.33 23.28 -69.85
C GLY A 59 -2.66 24.55 -70.38
N PHE A 60 -2.61 24.72 -71.71
CA PHE A 60 -2.07 25.93 -72.34
C PHE A 60 -2.93 27.17 -72.06
N VAL A 61 -4.26 27.03 -72.19
CA VAL A 61 -5.21 28.10 -71.83
C VAL A 61 -5.07 28.45 -70.37
N LEU A 62 -5.03 27.46 -69.48
CA LEU A 62 -4.86 27.68 -68.05
C LEU A 62 -3.52 28.34 -67.76
N TYR A 63 -2.42 27.94 -68.39
CA TYR A 63 -1.11 28.59 -68.25
C TYR A 63 -1.11 30.05 -68.71
N ARG A 64 -1.79 30.36 -69.81
CA ARG A 64 -1.97 31.75 -70.30
C ARG A 64 -2.76 32.62 -69.33
N VAL A 65 -3.80 32.06 -68.70
CA VAL A 65 -4.68 32.79 -67.77
C VAL A 65 -4.19 32.68 -66.32
N TYR A 66 -3.25 31.77 -66.03
CA TYR A 66 -2.73 31.45 -64.70
C TYR A 66 -2.29 32.68 -63.90
N PRO A 67 -1.54 33.66 -64.47
CA PRO A 67 -1.13 34.84 -63.72
C PRO A 67 -2.33 35.66 -63.21
N ARG A 68 -3.44 35.71 -63.98
CA ARG A 68 -4.66 36.41 -63.57
C ARG A 68 -5.48 35.61 -62.57
N VAL A 69 -5.58 34.29 -62.75
CA VAL A 69 -6.29 33.40 -61.81
C VAL A 69 -5.59 33.38 -60.46
N LEU A 70 -4.26 33.28 -60.43
CA LEU A 70 -3.47 33.19 -59.21
C LEU A 70 -3.68 34.41 -58.30
N VAL A 71 -3.73 35.62 -58.88
CA VAL A 71 -3.97 36.87 -58.11
C VAL A 71 -5.37 36.86 -57.48
N ILE A 72 -6.38 36.35 -58.18
CA ILE A 72 -7.74 36.24 -57.64
C ILE A 72 -7.80 35.15 -56.57
N TRP A 73 -7.14 34.02 -56.82
CA TRP A 73 -7.13 32.86 -55.94
C TRP A 73 -6.41 33.16 -54.62
N GLN A 74 -5.23 33.80 -54.67
CA GLN A 74 -4.49 34.25 -53.49
C GLN A 74 -5.23 35.29 -52.65
N ARG A 75 -6.11 36.10 -53.27
CA ARG A 75 -6.93 37.10 -52.54
C ARG A 75 -8.18 36.52 -51.90
N LYS A 76 -8.76 35.45 -52.47
CA LYS A 76 -10.07 34.91 -52.04
C LYS A 76 -9.99 33.58 -51.31
N VAL A 77 -8.92 32.80 -51.49
CA VAL A 77 -8.81 31.48 -50.89
C VAL A 77 -7.97 31.57 -49.62
N PRO A 78 -8.56 31.30 -48.44
CA PRO A 78 -7.80 31.25 -47.20
C PRO A 78 -6.75 30.15 -47.31
N VAL A 79 -5.53 30.44 -46.82
CA VAL A 79 -4.44 29.46 -46.76
C VAL A 79 -4.91 28.27 -45.92
N LEU A 80 -5.16 27.14 -46.58
CA LEU A 80 -5.51 25.90 -45.90
C LEU A 80 -4.29 25.45 -45.07
N PRO A 81 -4.51 24.96 -43.84
CA PRO A 81 -3.42 24.48 -43.00
C PRO A 81 -2.70 23.32 -43.68
N THR A 82 -1.36 23.36 -43.68
CA THR A 82 -0.53 22.25 -44.17
C THR A 82 -0.64 21.07 -43.21
N ALA A 83 -0.50 19.84 -43.73
CA ALA A 83 -0.56 18.62 -42.92
C ALA A 83 0.46 18.64 -41.77
N GLU A 84 1.66 19.17 -42.01
CA GLU A 84 2.71 19.40 -41.01
C GLU A 84 2.21 20.30 -39.86
N SER A 85 1.60 21.44 -40.17
CA SER A 85 1.08 22.36 -39.15
C SER A 85 -0.04 21.75 -38.30
N ILE A 86 -0.82 20.83 -38.87
CA ILE A 86 -1.87 20.11 -38.16
C ILE A 86 -1.23 19.08 -37.22
N PHE A 87 -0.26 18.31 -37.71
CA PHE A 87 0.48 17.33 -36.92
C PHE A 87 1.17 17.97 -35.70
N ASP A 88 1.87 19.09 -35.90
CA ASP A 88 2.54 19.81 -34.81
C ASP A 88 1.55 20.34 -33.76
N LYS A 89 0.39 20.86 -34.20
CA LYS A 89 -0.67 21.31 -33.30
C LYS A 89 -1.25 20.16 -32.48
N ILE A 90 -1.42 18.98 -33.07
CA ILE A 90 -1.89 17.79 -32.35
C ILE A 90 -0.87 17.39 -31.29
N MET A 91 0.41 17.29 -31.66
CA MET A 91 1.48 16.92 -30.73
C MET A 91 1.61 17.93 -29.58
N ALA A 92 1.57 19.23 -29.88
CA ALA A 92 1.59 20.28 -28.87
C ALA A 92 0.36 20.24 -27.96
N SER A 93 -0.81 19.88 -28.49
CA SER A 93 -2.05 19.75 -27.70
C SER A 93 -1.99 18.53 -26.78
N MET A 94 -1.47 17.41 -27.25
CA MET A 94 -1.21 16.22 -26.43
C MET A 94 -0.25 16.53 -25.27
N MET A 95 0.85 17.25 -25.55
CA MET A 95 1.79 17.67 -24.51
C MET A 95 1.17 18.64 -23.50
N ARG A 96 0.31 19.55 -23.95
CA ARG A 96 -0.44 20.46 -23.05
C ARG A 96 -1.41 19.68 -22.16
N LEU A 97 -2.13 18.71 -22.73
CA LEU A 97 -3.03 17.83 -22.00
C LEU A 97 -2.28 17.02 -20.93
N ALA A 98 -1.16 16.40 -21.31
CA ALA A 98 -0.32 15.65 -20.38
C ALA A 98 0.20 16.52 -19.24
N LYS A 99 0.67 17.74 -19.53
CA LYS A 99 1.11 18.71 -18.51
C LYS A 99 -0.03 19.13 -17.60
N TRP A 100 -1.22 19.39 -18.15
CA TRP A 100 -2.40 19.73 -17.39
C TRP A 100 -2.82 18.60 -16.45
N GLN A 101 -2.92 17.37 -16.97
CA GLN A 101 -3.25 16.18 -16.19
C GLN A 101 -2.23 15.93 -15.07
N THR A 102 -0.94 16.05 -15.38
CA THR A 102 0.14 15.89 -14.38
C THR A 102 0.04 16.94 -13.28
N ARG A 103 -0.27 18.20 -13.61
CA ARG A 103 -0.44 19.27 -12.61
C ARG A 103 -1.66 19.06 -11.71
N LEU A 104 -2.72 18.45 -12.23
CA LEU A 104 -3.91 18.11 -11.45
C LEU A 104 -3.65 16.93 -10.52
N LEU A 105 -2.98 15.87 -11.00
CA LEU A 105 -2.77 14.66 -10.22
C LEU A 105 -1.59 14.77 -9.25
N GLN A 106 -0.45 15.32 -9.68
CA GLN A 106 0.80 15.30 -8.91
C GLN A 106 1.05 16.58 -8.09
N GLN A 107 0.18 16.87 -7.13
CA GLN A 107 0.21 18.17 -6.43
C GLN A 107 1.26 18.31 -5.30
N LYS A 108 2.26 17.42 -5.21
CA LYS A 108 3.37 17.41 -4.21
C LYS A 108 2.96 17.53 -2.72
N ARG A 109 1.66 17.50 -2.40
CA ARG A 109 1.11 17.68 -1.06
C ARG A 109 0.33 16.43 -0.66
N LEU A 110 0.82 15.71 0.35
CA LEU A 110 0.21 14.47 0.85
C LEU A 110 -1.29 14.61 1.14
N SER A 111 -1.71 15.72 1.77
CA SER A 111 -3.11 15.99 2.09
C SER A 111 -4.06 15.94 0.89
N HIS A 112 -3.61 16.27 -0.33
CA HIS A 112 -4.46 16.16 -1.53
C HIS A 112 -4.58 14.72 -2.02
N TYR A 113 -3.49 13.95 -2.00
CA TYR A 113 -3.52 12.54 -2.37
C TYR A 113 -4.40 11.73 -1.41
N VAL A 114 -4.27 11.99 -0.11
CA VAL A 114 -5.09 11.35 0.94
C VAL A 114 -6.56 11.74 0.80
N LEU A 115 -6.86 13.03 0.54
CA LEU A 115 -8.22 13.47 0.29
C LEU A 115 -8.83 12.80 -0.95
N LEU A 116 -8.09 12.72 -2.06
CA LEU A 116 -8.53 12.04 -3.28
C LEU A 116 -8.84 10.56 -3.00
N PHE A 117 -7.94 9.88 -2.29
CA PHE A 117 -8.14 8.49 -1.88
C PHE A 117 -9.44 8.32 -1.09
N PHE A 118 -9.68 9.14 -0.07
CA PHE A 118 -10.91 9.05 0.72
C PHE A 118 -12.16 9.47 -0.04
N ILE A 119 -12.07 10.37 -1.03
CA ILE A 119 -13.19 10.68 -1.94
C ILE A 119 -13.55 9.46 -2.77
N VAL A 120 -12.56 8.79 -3.38
CA VAL A 120 -12.80 7.58 -4.18
C VAL A 120 -13.36 6.46 -3.30
N LEU A 121 -12.79 6.26 -2.09
CA LEU A 121 -13.30 5.28 -1.13
C LEU A 121 -14.75 5.58 -0.72
N ALA A 122 -15.08 6.84 -0.41
CA ALA A 122 -16.45 7.25 -0.09
C ALA A 122 -17.41 7.01 -1.26
N GLY A 123 -16.98 7.31 -2.50
CA GLY A 123 -17.77 7.03 -3.71
C GLY A 123 -18.03 5.53 -3.92
N LEU A 124 -17.02 4.68 -3.70
CA LEU A 124 -17.17 3.22 -3.77
C LEU A 124 -18.12 2.70 -2.68
N LEU A 125 -17.97 3.17 -1.44
CA LEU A 125 -18.85 2.76 -0.34
C LEU A 125 -20.32 3.19 -0.56
N LEU A 126 -20.54 4.38 -1.13
CA LEU A 126 -21.88 4.85 -1.50
C LEU A 126 -22.51 4.06 -2.65
N SER A 127 -21.70 3.44 -3.52
CA SER A 127 -22.20 2.61 -4.61
C SER A 127 -22.77 1.26 -4.14
N SER A 128 -22.39 0.82 -2.93
CA SER A 128 -22.95 -0.40 -2.34
C SER A 128 -24.34 -0.13 -1.75
N PRO A 129 -25.35 -0.99 -2.02
CA PRO A 129 -26.69 -0.79 -1.47
C PRO A 129 -26.67 -1.00 0.05
N LEU A 130 -26.86 0.10 0.79
CA LEU A 130 -26.90 0.13 2.25
C LEU A 130 -28.29 -0.33 2.72
N VAL A 131 -28.57 -1.63 2.63
CA VAL A 131 -29.80 -2.19 3.20
C VAL A 131 -29.54 -2.57 4.65
N ILE A 132 -30.10 -1.79 5.57
CA ILE A 132 -30.06 -2.08 7.01
C ILE A 132 -31.26 -2.99 7.33
N PRO A 133 -31.06 -4.26 7.75
CA PRO A 133 -32.16 -5.13 8.09
C PRO A 133 -32.97 -4.58 9.27
N GLN A 134 -34.30 -4.50 9.11
CA GLN A 134 -35.19 -3.95 10.15
C GLN A 134 -35.09 -4.71 11.49
N ALA A 135 -34.79 -6.02 11.44
CA ALA A 135 -34.64 -6.87 12.62
C ALA A 135 -33.53 -6.42 13.59
N ARG A 136 -32.52 -5.67 13.12
CA ARG A 136 -31.44 -5.17 13.98
C ARG A 136 -31.83 -3.95 14.83
N PHE A 137 -32.88 -3.21 14.45
CA PHE A 137 -33.38 -2.13 15.30
C PHE A 137 -34.09 -2.66 16.56
N ALA A 138 -34.65 -3.87 16.51
CA ALA A 138 -35.23 -4.53 17.67
C ALA A 138 -34.16 -5.00 18.68
N ALA A 139 -32.98 -5.43 18.17
CA ALA A 139 -31.86 -5.86 19.00
C ALA A 139 -31.18 -4.71 19.78
N LEU A 140 -31.44 -3.44 19.44
CA LEU A 140 -30.96 -2.28 20.21
C LEU A 140 -31.62 -2.18 21.60
N ALA A 141 -32.73 -2.90 21.84
CA ALA A 141 -33.43 -2.90 23.12
C ALA A 141 -32.73 -3.76 24.20
N ASP A 142 -31.90 -4.73 23.79
CA ASP A 142 -31.24 -5.69 24.69
C ASP A 142 -29.78 -5.32 25.02
N ILE A 143 -29.37 -4.07 24.75
CA ILE A 143 -28.00 -3.62 24.97
C ILE A 143 -27.75 -3.39 26.47
N SER A 144 -26.66 -3.97 26.97
CA SER A 144 -26.28 -3.82 28.37
C SER A 144 -25.72 -2.42 28.67
N PHE A 145 -25.89 -1.94 29.90
CA PHE A 145 -25.40 -0.63 30.34
C PHE A 145 -23.88 -0.44 30.13
N TYR A 146 -23.09 -1.50 30.35
CA TYR A 146 -21.63 -1.44 30.15
C TYR A 146 -21.26 -1.28 28.67
N GLU A 147 -21.99 -1.89 27.73
CA GLU A 147 -21.75 -1.75 26.28
C GLU A 147 -21.99 -0.32 25.82
N ILE A 148 -23.10 0.29 26.28
CA ILE A 148 -23.41 1.71 26.02
C ILE A 148 -22.33 2.61 26.60
N SER A 149 -21.89 2.33 27.84
CA SER A 149 -20.86 3.12 28.52
C SER A 149 -19.53 3.09 27.76
N VAL A 150 -19.09 1.91 27.32
CA VAL A 150 -17.87 1.75 26.52
C VAL A 150 -17.99 2.45 25.17
N ALA A 151 -19.14 2.32 24.49
CA ALA A 151 -19.38 2.99 23.22
C ALA A 151 -19.34 4.53 23.35
N LEU A 152 -19.99 5.10 24.37
CA LEU A 152 -19.98 6.54 24.62
C LEU A 152 -18.58 7.05 24.96
N LEU A 153 -17.79 6.30 25.74
CA LEU A 153 -16.41 6.64 26.03
C LEU A 153 -15.53 6.60 24.79
N LEU A 154 -15.69 5.59 23.91
CA LEU A 154 -15.00 5.51 22.63
C LEU A 154 -15.33 6.70 21.72
N ILE A 155 -16.62 7.02 21.57
CA ILE A 155 -17.06 8.17 20.77
C ILE A 155 -16.51 9.47 21.35
N GLY A 156 -16.62 9.66 22.67
CA GLY A 156 -16.11 10.83 23.37
C GLY A 156 -14.60 11.00 23.18
N ALA A 157 -13.82 9.93 23.40
CA ALA A 157 -12.37 9.94 23.22
C ALA A 157 -11.96 10.22 21.76
N ALA A 158 -12.65 9.63 20.79
CA ALA A 158 -12.42 9.89 19.37
C ALA A 158 -12.71 11.37 19.01
N LEU A 159 -13.84 11.92 19.45
CA LEU A 159 -14.18 13.33 19.23
C LEU A 159 -13.13 14.25 19.86
N VAL A 160 -12.77 14.00 21.11
CA VAL A 160 -11.72 14.75 21.82
C VAL A 160 -10.39 14.69 21.06
N CYS A 161 -9.98 13.52 20.58
CA CYS A 161 -8.76 13.36 19.78
C CYS A 161 -8.80 14.16 18.47
N THR A 162 -9.97 14.27 17.83
CA THR A 162 -10.11 15.00 16.55
C THR A 162 -10.18 16.52 16.70
N PHE A 163 -10.76 17.03 17.79
CA PHE A 163 -10.97 18.48 17.99
C PHE A 163 -9.88 19.14 18.83
N THR A 164 -9.12 18.37 19.60
CA THR A 164 -8.11 18.95 20.49
C THR A 164 -6.97 19.59 19.72
N THR A 165 -6.49 20.70 20.27
CA THR A 165 -5.31 21.42 19.80
C THR A 165 -4.08 21.14 20.66
N SER A 166 -4.26 20.41 21.78
CA SER A 166 -3.18 20.01 22.69
C SER A 166 -2.70 18.60 22.36
N ARG A 167 -1.40 18.45 22.13
CA ARG A 167 -0.78 17.15 21.84
C ARG A 167 -0.96 16.17 22.99
N LEU A 168 -0.76 16.63 24.23
CA LEU A 168 -0.89 15.76 25.41
C LEU A 168 -2.31 15.21 25.51
N LEU A 169 -3.30 16.07 25.30
CA LEU A 169 -4.70 15.68 25.35
C LEU A 169 -5.07 14.73 24.19
N ALA A 170 -4.52 14.94 22.98
CA ALA A 170 -4.69 14.01 21.86
C ALA A 170 -4.12 12.62 22.18
N VAL A 171 -2.92 12.56 22.76
CA VAL A 171 -2.27 11.30 23.15
C VAL A 171 -3.05 10.61 24.26
N SER A 172 -3.51 11.34 25.27
CA SER A 172 -4.37 10.79 26.31
C SER A 172 -5.68 10.25 25.75
N ALA A 173 -6.31 10.97 24.81
CA ALA A 173 -7.54 10.53 24.17
C ALA A 173 -7.33 9.28 23.30
N LEU A 174 -6.22 9.20 22.55
CA LEU A 174 -5.83 8.01 21.81
C LEU A 174 -5.62 6.80 22.73
N GLY A 175 -4.95 7.02 23.87
CA GLY A 175 -4.81 6.01 24.92
C GLY A 175 -6.17 5.51 25.41
N VAL A 176 -7.10 6.41 25.74
CA VAL A 176 -8.47 6.01 26.14
C VAL A 176 -9.16 5.18 25.05
N VAL A 177 -9.00 5.52 23.77
CA VAL A 177 -9.53 4.70 22.67
C VAL A 177 -8.96 3.28 22.74
N GLY A 178 -7.64 3.12 22.83
CA GLY A 178 -7.01 1.79 22.90
C GLY A 178 -7.39 0.98 24.15
N PHE A 179 -7.48 1.64 25.33
CA PHE A 179 -7.95 1.00 26.56
C PHE A 179 -9.42 0.57 26.48
N MET A 180 -10.28 1.38 25.88
CA MET A 180 -11.69 1.01 25.70
C MET A 180 -11.86 -0.09 24.66
N THR A 181 -11.09 -0.08 23.56
CA THR A 181 -11.07 -1.20 22.60
C THR A 181 -10.54 -2.48 23.23
N THR A 182 -9.57 -2.40 24.14
CA THR A 182 -9.11 -3.54 24.95
C THR A 182 -10.26 -4.12 25.79
N LEU A 183 -11.06 -3.25 26.42
CA LEU A 183 -12.22 -3.67 27.18
C LEU A 183 -13.29 -4.33 26.30
N VAL A 184 -13.52 -3.83 25.08
CA VAL A 184 -14.40 -4.48 24.09
C VAL A 184 -13.92 -5.92 23.81
N PHE A 185 -12.64 -6.14 23.52
CA PHE A 185 -12.12 -7.50 23.30
C PHE A 185 -12.26 -8.40 24.53
N MET A 186 -12.09 -7.86 25.73
CA MET A 186 -12.28 -8.60 26.96
C MET A 186 -13.75 -9.02 27.18
N LEU A 187 -14.70 -8.12 26.89
CA LEU A 187 -16.14 -8.39 26.98
C LEU A 187 -16.56 -9.49 25.99
N TYR A 188 -15.98 -9.51 24.80
CA TYR A 188 -16.23 -10.54 23.77
C TYR A 188 -15.29 -11.75 23.88
N SER A 189 -14.70 -12.00 25.05
CA SER A 189 -13.90 -13.22 25.33
C SER A 189 -12.69 -13.44 24.42
N ALA A 190 -12.04 -12.36 23.99
CA ALA A 190 -10.77 -12.39 23.23
C ALA A 190 -9.59 -11.89 24.08
N PRO A 191 -9.17 -12.64 25.13
CA PRO A 191 -8.20 -12.16 26.12
C PRO A 191 -6.79 -11.97 25.56
N ASP A 192 -6.35 -12.79 24.60
CA ASP A 192 -5.03 -12.65 23.97
C ASP A 192 -4.93 -11.37 23.15
N VAL A 193 -5.95 -11.09 22.33
CA VAL A 193 -6.05 -9.84 21.55
C VAL A 193 -6.17 -8.62 22.47
N ALA A 194 -6.92 -8.73 23.57
CA ALA A 194 -7.04 -7.65 24.54
C ALA A 194 -5.67 -7.33 25.19
N LYS A 195 -4.93 -8.36 25.64
CA LYS A 195 -3.61 -8.17 26.25
C LYS A 195 -2.59 -7.61 25.27
N THR A 196 -2.54 -8.11 24.03
CA THR A 196 -1.62 -7.57 23.02
C THR A 196 -1.93 -6.10 22.76
N LEU A 197 -3.20 -5.75 22.55
CA LEU A 197 -3.62 -4.38 22.30
C LEU A 197 -3.26 -3.45 23.45
N LEU A 198 -3.51 -3.86 24.69
CA LEU A 198 -3.15 -3.08 25.88
C LEU A 198 -1.65 -2.74 25.93
N LEU A 199 -0.81 -3.73 25.63
CA LEU A 199 0.65 -3.57 25.64
C LEU A 199 1.13 -2.70 24.47
N VAL A 200 0.58 -2.91 23.26
CA VAL A 200 0.87 -2.08 22.09
C VAL A 200 0.44 -0.64 22.34
N GLU A 201 -0.73 -0.41 22.93
CA GLU A 201 -1.22 0.93 23.26
C GLU A 201 -0.30 1.61 24.28
N THR A 202 0.09 0.89 25.34
CA THR A 202 1.03 1.39 26.35
C THR A 202 2.36 1.80 25.71
N LEU A 203 2.88 0.97 24.82
CA LEU A 203 4.11 1.22 24.08
C LEU A 203 3.96 2.41 23.11
N MET A 204 2.82 2.53 22.42
CA MET A 204 2.54 3.64 21.52
C MET A 204 2.49 4.97 22.29
N VAL A 205 1.84 5.00 23.47
CA VAL A 205 1.87 6.17 24.35
C VAL A 205 3.30 6.53 24.74
N VAL A 206 4.13 5.54 25.11
CA VAL A 206 5.55 5.76 25.39
C VAL A 206 6.27 6.40 24.19
N PHE A 207 6.13 5.83 22.98
CA PHE A 207 6.74 6.38 21.76
C PHE A 207 6.28 7.82 21.47
N VAL A 208 4.97 8.07 21.54
CA VAL A 208 4.45 9.40 21.21
C VAL A 208 4.88 10.42 22.26
N VAL A 209 4.90 10.07 23.54
CA VAL A 209 5.39 10.95 24.61
C VAL A 209 6.87 11.27 24.44
N LEU A 210 7.69 10.35 23.97
CA LEU A 210 9.10 10.62 23.64
C LEU A 210 9.22 11.66 22.51
N LEU A 211 8.39 11.52 21.47
CA LEU A 211 8.41 12.40 20.30
C LEU A 211 7.74 13.76 20.55
N ILE A 212 6.81 13.85 21.51
CA ILE A 212 5.93 15.02 21.69
C ILE A 212 6.69 16.31 22.05
N ARG A 213 7.90 16.18 22.62
CA ARG A 213 8.76 17.32 22.99
C ARG A 213 9.44 17.95 21.78
N HIS A 214 9.59 17.19 20.69
CA HIS A 214 10.34 17.59 19.50
C HIS A 214 9.42 17.96 18.33
N ILE A 215 8.15 17.57 18.39
CA ILE A 215 7.14 17.93 17.40
C ILE A 215 6.61 19.34 17.70
N PRO A 216 6.47 20.23 16.68
CA PRO A 216 5.91 21.57 16.87
C PRO A 216 4.44 21.53 17.33
N GLY A 217 3.95 22.63 17.92
CA GLY A 217 2.56 22.72 18.42
C GLY A 217 1.55 22.42 17.31
N LEU A 218 0.46 21.69 17.59
CA LEU A 218 -0.58 21.48 16.56
C LEU A 218 -1.15 22.81 16.05
N LEU A 219 -1.18 23.84 16.91
CA LEU A 219 -1.57 25.21 16.56
C LEU A 219 -0.60 25.92 15.60
N THR A 220 0.65 25.46 15.49
CA THR A 220 1.66 26.09 14.63
C THR A 220 1.57 25.62 13.17
N VAL A 221 0.75 24.59 12.90
CA VAL A 221 0.54 24.05 11.56
C VAL A 221 -0.55 24.85 10.84
N ALA A 222 -0.29 25.23 9.58
CA ALA A 222 -1.26 25.98 8.77
C ALA A 222 -2.60 25.24 8.65
N GLN A 223 -3.67 25.88 9.11
CA GLN A 223 -4.99 25.28 9.09
C GLN A 223 -5.63 25.36 7.70
N HIS A 224 -6.40 24.33 7.37
CA HIS A 224 -7.21 24.33 6.15
C HIS A 224 -8.39 25.30 6.25
N THR A 225 -8.82 25.81 5.09
CA THR A 225 -10.01 26.66 4.96
C THR A 225 -11.24 25.95 5.52
N VAL A 226 -12.23 26.72 6.00
CA VAL A 226 -13.46 26.19 6.58
C VAL A 226 -14.16 25.23 5.61
N ARG A 227 -14.26 25.59 4.33
CA ARG A 227 -14.82 24.72 3.28
C ARG A 227 -14.11 23.38 3.19
N ARG A 228 -12.78 23.37 3.24
CA ARG A 228 -12.00 22.13 3.17
C ARG A 228 -12.17 21.27 4.43
N ARG A 229 -12.26 21.87 5.61
CA ARG A 229 -12.59 21.13 6.85
C ARG A 229 -13.99 20.52 6.80
N LEU A 230 -14.98 21.27 6.32
CA LEU A 230 -16.34 20.75 6.14
C LEU A 230 -16.36 19.58 5.15
N LEU A 231 -15.62 19.68 4.04
CA LEU A 231 -15.46 18.57 3.09
C LEU A 231 -14.83 17.34 3.75
N HIS A 232 -13.75 17.51 4.54
CA HIS A 232 -13.12 16.41 5.26
C HIS A 232 -14.10 15.75 6.24
N GLY A 233 -14.86 16.55 6.99
CA GLY A 233 -15.88 16.06 7.91
C GLY A 233 -17.01 15.31 7.19
N ALA A 234 -17.49 15.83 6.06
CA ALA A 234 -18.50 15.17 5.24
C ALA A 234 -18.02 13.81 4.71
N ILE A 235 -16.80 13.75 4.16
CA ILE A 235 -16.21 12.50 3.66
C ILE A 235 -16.01 11.49 4.79
N ALA A 236 -15.46 11.92 5.93
CA ALA A 236 -15.29 11.06 7.10
C ALA A 236 -16.63 10.54 7.62
N GLY A 237 -17.67 11.39 7.66
CA GLY A 237 -19.02 11.00 8.03
C GLY A 237 -19.63 9.97 7.08
N VAL A 238 -19.50 10.18 5.76
CA VAL A 238 -19.95 9.23 4.74
C VAL A 238 -19.27 7.87 4.93
N ILE A 239 -17.93 7.85 5.03
CA ILE A 239 -17.18 6.61 5.23
C ILE A 239 -17.60 5.93 6.54
N GLY A 240 -17.68 6.66 7.65
CA GLY A 240 -18.07 6.12 8.94
C GLY A 240 -19.48 5.51 8.94
N MET A 241 -20.46 6.21 8.36
CA MET A 241 -21.83 5.70 8.23
C MET A 241 -21.89 4.48 7.31
N SER A 242 -21.21 4.51 6.16
CA SER A 242 -21.18 3.39 5.23
C SER A 242 -20.52 2.15 5.82
N VAL A 243 -19.37 2.30 6.50
CA VAL A 243 -18.71 1.18 7.19
C VAL A 243 -19.59 0.64 8.31
N THR A 244 -20.24 1.51 9.09
CA THR A 244 -21.19 1.08 10.14
C THR A 244 -22.32 0.24 9.57
N ALA A 245 -22.97 0.73 8.52
CA ALA A 245 -24.07 0.00 7.87
C ALA A 245 -23.60 -1.30 7.21
N LEU A 246 -22.40 -1.32 6.62
CA LEU A 246 -21.78 -2.53 6.09
C LEU A 246 -21.56 -3.57 7.19
N LEU A 247 -21.00 -3.16 8.34
CA LEU A 247 -20.80 -4.05 9.49
C LEU A 247 -22.13 -4.57 10.05
N ILE A 248 -23.17 -3.74 10.12
CA ILE A 248 -24.53 -4.18 10.50
C ILE A 248 -25.05 -5.23 9.51
N ASN A 249 -24.81 -5.06 8.20
CA ASN A 249 -25.24 -6.02 7.20
C ASN A 249 -24.48 -7.35 7.27
N ILE A 250 -23.15 -7.31 7.39
CA ILE A 250 -22.30 -8.50 7.52
C ILE A 250 -22.67 -9.29 8.78
N THR A 251 -22.81 -8.61 9.91
CA THR A 251 -23.15 -9.27 11.19
C THR A 251 -24.61 -9.72 11.25
N ALA A 252 -25.49 -9.24 10.37
CA ALA A 252 -26.88 -9.72 10.29
C ALA A 252 -26.99 -11.09 9.59
N GLN A 253 -25.97 -11.52 8.86
CA GLN A 253 -25.93 -12.84 8.24
C GLN A 253 -25.40 -13.87 9.25
N PRO A 254 -25.85 -15.14 9.18
CA PRO A 254 -25.27 -16.20 10.00
C PRO A 254 -23.79 -16.35 9.65
N LEU A 255 -22.93 -16.37 10.68
CA LEU A 255 -21.50 -16.60 10.50
C LEU A 255 -21.28 -18.09 10.24
N ASP A 256 -20.51 -18.41 9.21
CA ASP A 256 -20.07 -19.79 8.93
C ASP A 256 -19.06 -20.24 10.00
N SER A 257 -19.43 -21.26 10.78
CA SER A 257 -18.62 -21.79 11.88
C SER A 257 -17.62 -22.86 11.45
N THR A 258 -17.61 -23.30 10.19
CA THR A 258 -16.82 -24.45 9.71
C THR A 258 -15.34 -24.38 10.12
N LEU A 259 -14.70 -23.22 9.97
CA LEU A 259 -13.30 -23.02 10.39
C LEU A 259 -13.15 -22.93 11.92
N THR A 260 -14.09 -22.29 12.61
CA THR A 260 -14.08 -22.17 14.07
C THR A 260 -14.16 -23.57 14.70
N ASP A 261 -15.08 -24.39 14.21
CA ASP A 261 -15.30 -25.76 14.68
C ASP A 261 -14.06 -26.63 14.42
N PHE A 262 -13.46 -26.51 13.23
CA PHE A 262 -12.20 -27.17 12.91
C PHE A 262 -11.08 -26.83 13.91
N PHE A 263 -10.86 -25.55 14.23
CA PHE A 263 -9.81 -25.18 15.17
C PHE A 263 -10.11 -25.60 16.61
N VAL A 264 -11.36 -25.55 17.05
CA VAL A 264 -11.78 -26.04 18.37
C VAL A 264 -11.50 -27.54 18.50
N GLU A 265 -11.84 -28.32 17.49
CA GLU A 265 -11.66 -29.78 17.49
C GLU A 265 -10.19 -30.20 17.35
N ASN A 266 -9.37 -29.45 16.61
CA ASN A 266 -8.00 -29.86 16.26
C ASN A 266 -6.90 -29.20 17.10
N SER A 267 -7.18 -28.15 17.90
CA SER A 267 -6.12 -27.46 18.67
C SER A 267 -5.44 -28.33 19.72
N VAL A 268 -6.20 -29.18 20.43
CA VAL A 268 -5.63 -30.09 21.44
C VAL A 268 -5.07 -31.38 20.80
N PRO A 269 -5.80 -32.06 19.87
CA PRO A 269 -5.29 -33.28 19.26
C PRO A 269 -4.09 -33.05 18.32
N GLY A 270 -4.15 -31.99 17.49
CA GLY A 270 -3.13 -31.68 16.49
C GLY A 270 -2.03 -30.75 17.01
N GLY A 271 -2.41 -29.68 17.70
CA GLY A 271 -1.46 -28.67 18.20
C GLY A 271 -1.05 -28.83 19.66
N HIS A 272 -1.62 -29.80 20.40
CA HIS A 272 -1.33 -30.10 21.81
C HIS A 272 -1.52 -28.96 22.83
N GLY A 273 -2.20 -27.88 22.44
CA GLY A 273 -2.40 -26.71 23.27
C GLY A 273 -3.86 -26.43 23.56
N ARG A 274 -4.14 -25.96 24.78
CA ARG A 274 -5.49 -25.54 25.20
C ARG A 274 -5.81 -24.11 24.78
N ASN A 275 -4.79 -23.28 24.55
CA ASN A 275 -4.98 -21.94 24.02
C ASN A 275 -5.12 -22.00 22.49
N ILE A 276 -6.36 -22.07 22.02
CA ILE A 276 -6.69 -22.15 20.58
C ILE A 276 -6.04 -21.01 19.80
N VAL A 277 -6.07 -19.78 20.32
CA VAL A 277 -5.51 -18.61 19.61
C VAL A 277 -4.01 -18.78 19.43
N ASN A 278 -3.28 -19.10 20.50
CA ASN A 278 -1.83 -19.29 20.40
C ASN A 278 -1.48 -20.47 19.49
N VAL A 279 -2.20 -21.61 19.58
CA VAL A 279 -1.99 -22.76 18.70
C VAL A 279 -2.21 -22.41 17.23
N ILE A 280 -3.22 -21.60 16.91
CA ILE A 280 -3.41 -21.09 15.54
C ILE A 280 -2.20 -20.27 15.11
N LEU A 281 -1.71 -19.35 15.96
CA LEU A 281 -0.61 -18.45 15.61
C LEU A 281 0.75 -19.15 15.49
N VAL A 282 1.03 -20.17 16.29
CA VAL A 282 2.37 -20.81 16.32
C VAL A 282 2.44 -22.17 15.63
N ASP A 283 1.31 -22.77 15.27
CA ASP A 283 1.24 -24.08 14.61
C ASP A 283 0.47 -23.98 13.28
N PHE A 284 -0.87 -23.88 13.32
CA PHE A 284 -1.70 -23.94 12.09
C PHE A 284 -1.42 -22.82 11.08
N ARG A 285 -1.15 -21.60 11.56
CA ARG A 285 -0.90 -20.38 10.78
C ARG A 285 0.42 -19.71 11.18
N ALA A 286 1.41 -20.52 11.56
CA ALA A 286 2.76 -20.06 11.93
C ALA A 286 3.41 -19.16 10.87
N PHE A 287 3.08 -19.37 9.59
CA PHE A 287 3.64 -18.57 8.49
C PHE A 287 3.24 -17.09 8.59
N ASP A 288 2.00 -16.79 9.03
CA ASP A 288 1.53 -15.42 9.17
C ASP A 288 2.26 -14.71 10.30
N THR A 289 2.44 -15.38 11.44
CA THR A 289 3.19 -14.83 12.58
C THR A 289 4.67 -14.63 12.27
N LEU A 290 5.29 -15.53 11.49
CA LEU A 290 6.66 -15.30 10.99
C LEU A 290 6.73 -14.04 10.12
N GLY A 291 5.77 -13.85 9.21
CA GLY A 291 5.67 -12.67 8.36
C GLY A 291 5.48 -11.37 9.16
N GLU A 292 4.58 -11.37 10.14
CA GLU A 292 4.33 -10.22 11.03
C GLU A 292 5.59 -9.78 11.76
N VAL A 293 6.34 -10.73 12.33
CA VAL A 293 7.57 -10.44 13.07
C VAL A 293 8.66 -9.89 12.15
N ILE A 294 8.80 -10.44 10.94
CA ILE A 294 9.71 -9.91 9.92
C ILE A 294 9.36 -8.47 9.59
N VAL A 295 8.07 -8.14 9.43
CA VAL A 295 7.59 -6.77 9.19
C VAL A 295 7.93 -5.85 10.36
N VAL A 296 7.76 -6.28 11.61
CA VAL A 296 8.13 -5.49 12.81
C VAL A 296 9.63 -5.19 12.85
N VAL A 297 10.48 -6.19 12.61
CA VAL A 297 11.94 -6.01 12.60
C VAL A 297 12.36 -5.10 11.45
N MET A 298 11.82 -5.29 10.24
CA MET A 298 12.07 -4.41 9.11
C MET A 298 11.63 -2.97 9.37
N ALA A 299 10.46 -2.76 9.98
CA ALA A 299 9.98 -1.44 10.35
C ALA A 299 10.93 -0.76 11.36
N GLY A 300 11.43 -1.52 12.34
CA GLY A 300 12.44 -1.03 13.28
C GLY A 300 13.74 -0.60 12.59
N ILE A 301 14.28 -1.43 11.69
CA ILE A 301 15.49 -1.11 10.91
C ILE A 301 15.27 0.13 10.03
N ALA A 302 14.13 0.19 9.33
CA ALA A 302 13.76 1.31 8.48
C ALA A 302 13.64 2.61 9.28
N ALA A 303 12.96 2.57 10.43
CA ALA A 303 12.85 3.72 11.32
C ALA A 303 14.23 4.22 11.78
N VAL A 304 15.12 3.31 12.20
CA VAL A 304 16.48 3.65 12.61
C VAL A 304 17.32 4.22 11.48
N SER A 305 17.16 3.70 10.25
CA SER A 305 17.90 4.18 9.08
C SER A 305 17.57 5.63 8.68
N LEU A 306 16.40 6.12 9.08
CA LEU A 306 15.93 7.48 8.82
C LEU A 306 16.39 8.49 9.87
N LEU A 307 16.77 8.01 11.07
CA LEU A 307 17.28 8.84 12.14
C LEU A 307 18.77 9.13 11.89
N LYS A 308 19.16 10.41 11.99
CA LYS A 308 20.58 10.78 11.94
C LYS A 308 21.23 10.36 13.26
N THR A 309 22.49 10.72 13.47
CA THR A 309 23.13 10.52 14.78
C THR A 309 23.53 11.90 15.28
N HIS A 310 22.91 12.37 16.34
CA HIS A 310 23.35 13.53 17.07
C HIS A 310 23.40 13.20 18.55
N TYR A 311 24.59 13.26 19.14
CA TYR A 311 24.76 13.02 20.57
C TYR A 311 24.57 14.34 21.31
N HIS A 312 23.46 14.50 22.05
CA HIS A 312 23.34 15.55 23.03
C HIS A 312 23.47 15.01 24.46
N LYS A 313 23.93 15.89 25.36
CA LYS A 313 24.12 15.58 26.79
C LYS A 313 22.87 16.03 27.55
N ARG A 314 22.15 15.11 28.21
CA ARG A 314 20.86 15.45 28.85
C ARG A 314 20.73 15.23 30.36
N ASN A 315 19.79 15.99 30.93
CA ASN A 315 19.38 16.08 32.32
C ASN A 315 18.61 14.84 32.81
N ARG A 316 19.14 14.19 33.84
CA ARG A 316 18.50 13.07 34.56
C ARG A 316 17.22 13.53 35.27
N ILE A 317 16.16 12.72 35.23
CA ILE A 317 15.00 12.89 36.11
C ILE A 317 15.48 12.59 37.54
N ARG A 318 15.62 13.63 38.37
CA ARG A 318 16.04 13.49 39.77
C ARG A 318 14.85 13.08 40.64
N SER A 319 14.40 11.84 40.51
CA SER A 319 13.39 11.26 41.42
C SER A 319 13.84 9.90 41.93
N LEU A 320 14.23 9.86 43.21
CA LEU A 320 14.67 8.63 43.87
C LEU A 320 13.55 7.59 43.97
N ILE A 321 12.32 8.06 44.22
CA ILE A 321 11.13 7.20 44.32
C ILE A 321 10.87 6.52 42.97
N PHE A 322 10.86 7.31 41.88
CA PHE A 322 10.63 6.79 40.54
C PHE A 322 11.73 5.82 40.12
N ALA A 323 13.00 6.19 40.30
CA ALA A 323 14.13 5.35 39.93
C ALA A 323 14.13 4.00 40.67
N THR A 324 13.92 4.01 42.00
CA THR A 324 13.90 2.77 42.80
C THR A 324 12.73 1.88 42.42
N THR A 325 11.53 2.46 42.27
CA THR A 325 10.32 1.72 41.89
C THR A 325 10.45 1.12 40.49
N ALA A 326 10.98 1.90 39.54
CA ALA A 326 11.16 1.47 38.16
C ALA A 326 12.05 0.23 38.04
N HIS A 327 13.11 0.12 38.83
CA HIS A 327 13.97 -1.07 38.83
C HIS A 327 13.26 -2.32 39.32
N ILE A 328 12.50 -2.21 40.41
CA ILE A 328 11.74 -3.33 40.97
C ILE A 328 10.65 -3.77 39.99
N VAL A 329 9.88 -2.81 39.46
CA VAL A 329 8.81 -3.09 38.50
C VAL A 329 9.37 -3.68 37.21
N ALA A 330 10.46 -3.13 36.66
CA ALA A 330 11.08 -3.67 35.45
C ALA A 330 11.58 -5.11 35.65
N ALA A 331 12.20 -5.42 36.80
CA ALA A 331 12.63 -6.78 37.12
C ALA A 331 11.43 -7.74 37.18
N LEU A 332 10.34 -7.36 37.85
CA LEU A 332 9.11 -8.14 37.89
C LEU A 332 8.50 -8.33 36.49
N MET A 333 8.51 -7.30 35.65
CA MET A 333 8.03 -7.37 34.27
C MET A 333 8.85 -8.33 33.42
N LEU A 334 10.17 -8.37 33.58
CA LEU A 334 11.04 -9.31 32.85
C LEU A 334 10.80 -10.77 33.27
N VAL A 335 10.62 -11.02 34.57
CA VAL A 335 10.26 -12.36 35.06
C VAL A 335 8.87 -12.76 34.55
N PHE A 336 7.90 -11.85 34.62
CA PHE A 336 6.54 -12.10 34.14
C PHE A 336 6.48 -12.28 32.62
N SER A 337 7.34 -11.58 31.87
CA SER A 337 7.52 -11.72 30.43
C SER A 337 7.94 -13.15 30.04
N LEU A 338 8.92 -13.72 30.75
CA LEU A 338 9.34 -15.12 30.55
C LEU A 338 8.25 -16.12 30.96
N TYR A 339 7.53 -15.83 32.04
CA TYR A 339 6.39 -16.65 32.45
C TYR A 339 5.29 -16.70 31.38
N LEU A 340 4.93 -15.56 30.77
CA LEU A 340 3.93 -15.53 29.70
C LEU A 340 4.38 -16.25 28.42
N LEU A 341 5.68 -16.18 28.09
CA LEU A 341 6.26 -16.94 26.98
C LEU A 341 6.07 -18.45 27.20
N LEU A 342 6.43 -18.97 28.38
CA LEU A 342 6.34 -20.41 28.67
C LEU A 342 4.90 -20.91 28.85
N ARG A 343 3.98 -20.03 29.26
CA ARG A 343 2.57 -20.36 29.54
C ARG A 343 1.67 -20.34 28.29
N GLY A 344 2.08 -19.63 27.24
CA GLY A 344 1.22 -19.27 26.10
C GLY A 344 0.51 -20.42 25.39
N HIS A 345 1.06 -21.62 25.46
CA HIS A 345 0.49 -22.81 24.83
C HIS A 345 -0.83 -23.29 25.47
N ASN A 346 -1.02 -23.03 26.76
CA ASN A 346 -2.17 -23.54 27.52
C ASN A 346 -3.11 -22.44 28.00
N GLU A 347 -2.59 -21.23 28.22
CA GLU A 347 -3.36 -20.12 28.75
C GLU A 347 -2.97 -18.81 28.03
N PRO A 348 -3.80 -17.76 28.14
CA PRO A 348 -3.58 -16.52 27.40
C PRO A 348 -2.19 -15.90 27.67
N GLY A 349 -1.37 -15.77 26.62
CA GLY A 349 0.07 -15.50 26.68
C GLY A 349 0.77 -15.77 25.34
N GLY A 350 2.06 -16.09 25.38
CA GLY A 350 2.88 -16.38 24.20
C GLY A 350 4.05 -15.40 24.03
N GLY A 351 4.90 -15.67 23.05
CA GLY A 351 6.15 -14.94 22.81
C GLY A 351 5.94 -13.49 22.38
N PHE A 352 4.86 -13.19 21.65
CA PHE A 352 4.53 -11.81 21.28
C PHE A 352 4.20 -10.95 22.52
N ILE A 353 3.24 -11.40 23.34
CA ILE A 353 2.81 -10.70 24.55
C ILE A 353 3.98 -10.61 25.54
N GLY A 354 4.71 -11.71 25.75
CA GLY A 354 5.88 -11.74 26.60
C GLY A 354 6.93 -10.71 26.17
N ALA A 355 7.24 -10.64 24.88
CA ALA A 355 8.21 -9.69 24.35
C ALA A 355 7.81 -8.24 24.58
N LEU A 356 6.55 -7.88 24.34
CA LEU A 356 6.07 -6.52 24.58
C LEU A 356 6.18 -6.10 26.06
N ILE A 357 5.89 -7.02 26.99
CA ILE A 357 6.11 -6.74 28.43
C ILE A 357 7.58 -6.47 28.72
N ALA A 358 8.49 -7.28 28.16
CA ALA A 358 9.92 -7.05 28.33
C ALA A 358 10.33 -5.68 27.79
N VAL A 359 9.87 -5.33 26.58
CA VAL A 359 10.15 -4.03 25.96
C VAL A 359 9.63 -2.86 26.81
N ILE A 360 8.42 -2.96 27.37
CA ILE A 360 7.88 -1.92 28.26
C ILE A 360 8.71 -1.83 29.56
N GLY A 361 9.15 -2.97 30.11
CA GLY A 361 10.05 -3.00 31.26
C GLY A 361 11.38 -2.29 30.96
N PHE A 362 11.97 -2.53 29.78
CA PHE A 362 13.16 -1.81 29.33
C PHE A 362 12.89 -0.33 29.09
N ALA A 363 11.73 0.03 28.52
CA ALA A 363 11.34 1.43 28.33
C ALA A 363 11.21 2.17 29.67
N LEU A 364 10.65 1.53 30.69
CA LEU A 364 10.58 2.07 32.05
C LEU A 364 11.97 2.35 32.62
N LEU A 365 12.94 1.44 32.41
CA LEU A 365 14.34 1.66 32.80
C LEU A 365 15.00 2.80 32.00
N MET A 366 14.71 2.92 30.71
CA MET A 366 15.22 4.03 29.88
C MET A 366 14.74 5.38 30.42
N PHE A 367 13.48 5.48 30.86
CA PHE A 367 12.93 6.69 31.48
C PHE A 367 13.49 6.98 32.87
N ALA A 368 13.71 5.94 33.68
CA ALA A 368 14.19 6.08 35.05
C ALA A 368 15.68 6.48 35.10
N GLU A 369 16.49 5.90 34.23
CA GLU A 369 17.95 6.09 34.22
C GLU A 369 18.40 6.83 32.95
N SER A 370 18.66 6.07 31.88
CA SER A 370 19.01 6.58 30.56
C SER A 370 18.97 5.45 29.51
N PRO A 371 18.84 5.79 28.21
CA PRO A 371 18.99 4.81 27.13
C PRO A 371 20.34 4.09 27.19
N LYS A 372 21.41 4.83 27.52
CA LYS A 372 22.76 4.29 27.69
C LYS A 372 22.83 3.25 28.82
N TYR A 373 22.12 3.45 29.93
CA TYR A 373 22.10 2.49 31.05
C TYR A 373 21.61 1.10 30.61
N VAL A 374 20.56 1.06 29.79
CA VAL A 374 20.02 -0.18 29.22
C VAL A 374 20.96 -0.71 28.14
N ARG A 375 21.47 0.17 27.26
CA ARG A 375 22.40 -0.21 26.18
C ARG A 375 23.67 -0.87 26.71
N ASP A 376 24.28 -0.33 27.76
CA ASP A 376 25.51 -0.85 28.36
C ASP A 376 25.31 -2.21 29.04
N ARG A 377 24.06 -2.59 29.34
CA ARG A 377 23.69 -3.90 29.93
C ARG A 377 23.26 -4.93 28.89
N LEU A 378 23.03 -4.52 27.64
CA LEU A 378 22.76 -5.41 26.53
C LEU A 378 24.10 -5.83 25.91
N TYR A 379 24.47 -7.11 26.08
CA TYR A 379 25.70 -7.65 25.52
C TYR A 379 25.69 -7.65 23.99
N TYR A 380 24.54 -7.97 23.39
CA TYR A 380 24.35 -8.00 21.94
C TYR A 380 23.56 -6.77 21.47
N ALA A 381 23.85 -6.32 20.25
CA ALA A 381 23.08 -5.25 19.63
C ALA A 381 21.60 -5.68 19.45
N PRO A 382 20.62 -4.80 19.71
CA PRO A 382 19.20 -5.15 19.63
C PRO A 382 18.79 -5.79 18.29
N PHE A 383 19.25 -5.25 17.16
CA PHE A 383 18.94 -5.84 15.85
C PHE A 383 19.63 -7.19 15.61
N SER A 384 20.78 -7.46 16.25
CA SER A 384 21.40 -8.79 16.22
C SER A 384 20.55 -9.80 16.99
N ILE A 385 19.99 -9.40 18.14
CA ILE A 385 19.00 -10.21 18.88
C ILE A 385 17.77 -10.43 17.99
N ALA A 386 17.33 -9.40 17.27
CA ALA A 386 16.16 -9.48 16.41
C ALA A 386 16.32 -10.50 15.27
N LEU A 387 17.45 -10.38 14.54
CA LEU A 387 17.79 -11.27 13.43
C LEU A 387 18.05 -12.69 13.91
N PHE A 388 18.66 -12.87 15.09
CA PHE A 388 18.82 -14.17 15.70
C PHE A 388 17.46 -14.81 16.05
N GLY A 389 16.50 -14.01 16.54
CA GLY A 389 15.13 -14.46 16.77
C GLY A 389 14.44 -14.95 15.51
N ILE A 390 14.50 -14.18 14.41
CA ILE A 390 13.96 -14.59 13.10
C ILE A 390 14.65 -15.86 12.61
N PHE A 391 15.97 -15.93 12.72
CA PHE A 391 16.74 -17.12 12.35
C PHE A 391 16.28 -18.34 13.15
N LEU A 392 16.09 -18.20 14.46
CA LEU A 392 15.63 -19.27 15.34
C LEU A 392 14.22 -19.76 14.95
N SER A 393 13.28 -18.85 14.66
CA SER A 393 11.94 -19.19 14.17
C SER A 393 11.99 -19.89 12.81
N PHE A 394 12.88 -19.46 11.90
CA PHE A 394 13.06 -20.10 10.61
C PHE A 394 13.64 -21.52 10.75
N VAL A 395 14.65 -21.70 11.60
CA VAL A 395 15.21 -23.02 11.93
C VAL A 395 14.14 -23.91 12.57
N ALA A 396 13.29 -23.37 13.45
CA ALA A 396 12.17 -24.11 14.02
C ALA A 396 11.24 -24.68 12.94
N GLY A 397 10.94 -23.89 11.92
CA GLY A 397 10.15 -24.33 10.77
C GLY A 397 10.88 -25.29 9.83
N LEU A 398 12.20 -25.16 9.66
CA LEU A 398 13.00 -26.08 8.82
C LEU A 398 13.13 -27.48 9.42
N MET A 399 13.04 -27.62 10.74
CA MET A 399 13.15 -28.92 11.39
C MET A 399 12.07 -29.92 10.91
N SER A 400 10.91 -29.44 10.45
CA SER A 400 9.85 -30.30 9.91
C SER A 400 10.27 -31.07 8.64
N PHE A 401 11.17 -30.48 7.83
CA PHE A 401 11.68 -31.15 6.62
C PHE A 401 12.49 -32.40 6.94
N ALA A 402 13.15 -32.48 8.09
CA ALA A 402 13.86 -33.69 8.53
C ALA A 402 12.92 -34.89 8.72
N PHE A 403 11.61 -34.63 8.87
CA PHE A 403 10.56 -35.63 9.04
C PHE A 403 9.64 -35.76 7.80
N ASN A 404 10.04 -35.21 6.64
CA ASN A 404 9.24 -35.14 5.42
C ASN A 404 7.88 -34.44 5.59
N LEU A 405 7.78 -33.51 6.55
CA LEU A 405 6.59 -32.69 6.77
C LEU A 405 6.74 -31.32 6.10
N PRO A 406 5.63 -30.65 5.75
CA PRO A 406 5.68 -29.29 5.22
C PRO A 406 6.36 -28.30 6.17
N PHE A 407 6.91 -27.22 5.62
CA PHE A 407 7.55 -26.14 6.40
C PHE A 407 6.61 -25.64 7.52
N LEU A 408 7.15 -25.40 8.72
CA LEU A 408 6.42 -24.94 9.90
C LEU A 408 5.37 -25.91 10.45
N THR A 409 5.46 -27.21 10.15
CA THR A 409 4.66 -28.22 10.86
C THR A 409 5.23 -28.42 12.28
N GLY A 410 4.41 -28.27 13.32
CA GLY A 410 4.79 -28.49 14.71
C GLY A 410 5.23 -29.92 14.98
N LEU A 411 6.47 -30.10 15.47
CA LEU A 411 6.98 -31.39 15.95
C LEU A 411 6.93 -31.41 17.48
N TRP A 412 6.41 -32.50 18.05
CA TRP A 412 6.12 -32.59 19.46
C TRP A 412 6.70 -33.87 20.09
N TRP A 413 7.42 -33.73 21.21
CA TRP A 413 8.07 -34.86 21.91
C TRP A 413 7.39 -35.17 23.25
N LYS A 414 6.11 -35.54 23.18
CA LYS A 414 5.22 -35.70 24.34
C LYS A 414 5.69 -36.71 25.39
N ASP A 415 6.47 -37.72 24.98
CA ASP A 415 6.84 -38.83 25.85
C ASP A 415 7.89 -38.48 26.93
N ILE A 416 8.58 -37.33 26.80
CA ILE A 416 9.70 -36.95 27.69
C ILE A 416 9.46 -35.57 28.32
N LEU A 417 8.99 -34.58 27.55
CA LEU A 417 8.55 -33.27 28.03
C LEU A 417 7.50 -32.70 27.05
N PRO A 418 6.53 -31.88 27.47
CA PRO A 418 5.62 -31.19 26.56
C PRO A 418 6.33 -30.03 25.83
N LEU A 419 7.45 -30.34 25.17
CA LEU A 419 8.27 -29.46 24.37
C LEU A 419 8.08 -29.81 22.91
N GLY A 420 7.88 -28.79 22.09
CA GLY A 420 7.78 -28.92 20.64
C GLY A 420 8.51 -27.78 19.94
N THR A 421 8.69 -27.94 18.63
CA THR A 421 9.23 -26.87 17.78
C THR A 421 8.41 -25.57 17.83
N PRO A 422 7.09 -25.56 18.13
CA PRO A 422 6.35 -24.31 18.33
C PRO A 422 6.86 -23.46 19.50
N LEU A 423 7.42 -24.05 20.56
CA LEU A 423 8.04 -23.26 21.64
C LEU A 423 9.33 -22.58 21.16
N ILE A 424 10.16 -23.28 20.38
CA ILE A 424 11.38 -22.70 19.81
C ILE A 424 11.02 -21.57 18.83
N PHE A 425 9.96 -21.78 18.05
CA PHE A 425 9.39 -20.77 17.17
C PHE A 425 8.96 -19.51 17.95
N ASP A 426 8.23 -19.70 19.07
CA ASP A 426 7.73 -18.62 19.92
C ASP A 426 8.84 -17.89 20.70
N VAL A 427 9.90 -18.60 21.09
CA VAL A 427 11.15 -17.99 21.63
C VAL A 427 11.83 -17.14 20.55
N GLY A 428 11.86 -17.60 19.30
CA GLY A 428 12.38 -16.82 18.18
C GLY A 428 11.58 -15.53 17.95
N ILE A 429 10.24 -15.62 17.98
CA ILE A 429 9.33 -14.46 17.93
C ILE A 429 9.62 -13.50 19.08
N TYR A 430 9.76 -14.02 20.29
CA TYR A 430 10.04 -13.25 21.50
C TYR A 430 11.31 -12.41 21.36
N LEU A 431 12.41 -13.03 20.93
CA LEU A 431 13.69 -12.36 20.71
C LEU A 431 13.62 -11.36 19.55
N ALA A 432 12.91 -11.71 18.48
CA ALA A 432 12.74 -10.86 17.31
C ALA A 432 12.05 -9.53 17.67
N ILE A 433 10.96 -9.60 18.43
CA ILE A 433 10.19 -8.42 18.86
C ILE A 433 10.99 -7.59 19.87
N ILE A 434 11.60 -8.23 20.88
CA ILE A 434 12.45 -7.52 21.83
C ILE A 434 13.55 -6.76 21.09
N GLY A 435 14.28 -7.44 20.21
CA GLY A 435 15.37 -6.83 19.47
C GLY A 435 14.92 -5.70 18.53
N GLY A 436 13.85 -5.92 17.76
CA GLY A 436 13.35 -4.97 16.77
C GLY A 436 12.78 -3.71 17.40
N VAL A 437 11.89 -3.87 18.38
CA VAL A 437 11.21 -2.76 19.04
C VAL A 437 12.15 -2.02 19.99
N MET A 438 12.98 -2.74 20.77
CA MET A 438 13.97 -2.10 21.63
C MET A 438 15.06 -1.39 20.81
N GLY A 439 15.47 -1.94 19.66
CA GLY A 439 16.39 -1.27 18.74
C GLY A 439 15.85 0.06 18.24
N MET A 440 14.58 0.10 17.85
CA MET A 440 13.89 1.33 17.49
C MET A 440 13.79 2.30 18.67
N LEU A 441 13.33 1.85 19.84
CA LEU A 441 13.19 2.70 21.04
C LEU A 441 14.51 3.30 21.50
N LEU A 442 15.56 2.48 21.62
CA LEU A 442 16.88 2.94 22.04
C LEU A 442 17.39 4.01 21.09
N ARG A 443 17.26 3.77 19.78
CA ARG A 443 17.73 4.72 18.78
C ARG A 443 16.95 6.02 18.77
N VAL A 444 15.62 5.93 18.85
CA VAL A 444 14.75 7.11 18.93
C VAL A 444 15.11 7.93 20.16
N ASN A 445 15.29 7.29 21.32
CA ASN A 445 15.71 7.99 22.53
C ASN A 445 17.11 8.59 22.39
N GLU A 446 18.07 7.86 21.84
CA GLU A 446 19.45 8.34 21.63
C GLU A 446 19.54 9.54 20.68
N GLU A 447 18.67 9.63 19.66
CA GLU A 447 18.65 10.74 18.70
C GLU A 447 17.86 11.96 19.19
N LEU A 448 16.79 11.71 19.96
CA LEU A 448 15.98 12.76 20.57
C LEU A 448 16.62 13.34 21.85
N ASP A 449 17.64 12.68 22.38
CA ASP A 449 18.42 13.16 23.51
C ASP A 449 19.57 14.05 23.10
#